data_AF-A0A4D6LG59-F1
#
_entry.id   AF-A0A4D6LG59-F1
#
_cell.length_a   1.000
_cell.length_b   1.000
_cell.length_c   1.000
_cell.angle_alpha   90.00
_cell.angle_beta   90.00
_cell.angle_gamma   90.00
#
_symmetry.space_group_name_H-M   'P 1'
#
loop_
_entity.id
_entity.type
_entity.pdbx_description
1 polymer ?
#
loop_
_entity_poly.entity_id
_entity_poly.type
_entity_poly.pdbx_seq_one_letter_code
_entity_poly.pdbx_strand_id
1 'polypeptide(L)'
;MNGASASGNLRAAFSHCVQQVRSYDYHHYLCLLELPPAMRKAAFAFRALNVETARAMDIASDPRIGLMRLVWWQEAIDKMFANKLIEHPTAQALSSVIAETRLSKIWLKRSVEARINDARREVTDMPETIGELEKYAEDTVSTMLYLTLQAGGIKSTAADHAASHIGKASGILLLLKSLPYHASRNRHFSYIPTAIASKHGLIVKQENGEERWVDSREGLCDAVYDMASVANAHLEKARKLAASVPAEALPVLLPAVPSQVLLDSLRKVQFDVFDPRLTGGVLGIPPLWYHLKLKWTSWRRKY
;
A
#
# COMPACT_ATOMS: atom_id res chain seq x y z
N MET A 1 -15.33 28.08 25.61
CA MET A 1 -15.82 27.92 24.23
C MET A 1 -14.78 27.31 23.26
N ASN A 2 -13.46 27.44 23.50
CA ASN A 2 -12.42 26.89 22.59
C ASN A 2 -12.30 25.36 22.59
N GLY A 3 -12.56 24.67 23.70
CA GLY A 3 -12.44 23.19 23.77
C GLY A 3 -13.49 22.43 22.94
N ALA A 4 -14.73 22.96 22.87
CA ALA A 4 -15.80 22.35 22.08
C ALA A 4 -15.52 22.47 20.57
N SER A 5 -15.05 23.64 20.11
CA SER A 5 -14.66 23.89 18.71
C SER A 5 -13.46 23.02 18.28
N ALA A 6 -12.42 22.92 19.12
CA ALA A 6 -11.26 22.07 18.86
C ALA A 6 -11.64 20.57 18.79
N SER A 7 -12.51 20.10 19.69
CA SER A 7 -13.00 18.72 19.66
C SER A 7 -13.89 18.41 18.45
N GLY A 8 -14.68 19.38 18.00
CA GLY A 8 -15.51 19.30 16.79
C GLY A 8 -14.66 19.18 15.52
N ASN A 9 -13.61 20.01 15.43
CA ASN A 9 -12.66 19.99 14.31
C ASN A 9 -11.90 18.66 14.24
N LEU A 10 -11.49 18.09 15.38
CA LEU A 10 -10.78 16.81 15.40
C LEU A 10 -11.68 15.62 15.01
N ARG A 11 -12.96 15.62 15.42
CA ARG A 11 -13.92 14.60 14.99
C ARG A 11 -14.12 14.65 13.47
N ALA A 12 -14.26 15.84 12.91
CA ALA A 12 -14.38 16.04 11.46
C ALA A 12 -13.12 15.55 10.72
N ALA A 13 -11.93 15.83 11.26
CA ALA A 13 -10.66 15.35 10.74
C ALA A 13 -10.58 13.81 10.67
N PHE A 14 -10.93 13.10 11.74
CA PHE A 14 -10.96 11.63 11.70
C PHE A 14 -12.06 11.09 10.77
N SER A 15 -13.23 11.73 10.72
CA SER A 15 -14.29 11.35 9.78
C SER A 15 -13.82 11.49 8.33
N HIS A 16 -13.05 12.53 8.02
CA HIS A 16 -12.41 12.70 6.73
C HIS A 16 -11.44 11.55 6.42
N CYS A 17 -10.56 11.18 7.36
CA CYS A 17 -9.65 10.04 7.19
C CYS A 17 -10.41 8.73 6.89
N VAL A 18 -11.46 8.44 7.64
CA VAL A 18 -12.30 7.25 7.41
C VAL A 18 -12.92 7.27 6.02
N GLN A 19 -13.45 8.42 5.59
CA GLN A 19 -14.06 8.57 4.26
C GLN A 19 -13.04 8.42 3.13
N GLN A 20 -11.83 9.00 3.27
CA GLN A 20 -10.75 8.83 2.30
C GLN A 20 -10.39 7.36 2.11
N VAL A 21 -10.14 6.65 3.22
CA VAL A 21 -9.78 5.22 3.16
C VAL A 21 -10.93 4.39 2.61
N ARG A 22 -12.19 4.69 2.97
CA ARG A 22 -13.37 3.99 2.41
C ARG A 22 -13.49 4.16 0.90
N SER A 23 -13.24 5.37 0.38
CA SER A 23 -13.38 5.68 -1.05
C SER A 23 -12.24 5.14 -1.90
N TYR A 24 -11.00 5.20 -1.39
CA TYR A 24 -9.80 4.96 -2.21
C TYR A 24 -8.99 3.72 -1.80
N ASP A 25 -9.26 3.14 -0.63
CA ASP A 25 -8.58 1.94 -0.11
C ASP A 25 -9.57 0.98 0.57
N TYR A 26 -10.67 0.67 -0.13
CA TYR A 26 -11.84 -0.02 0.44
C TYR A 26 -11.53 -1.38 1.08
N HIS A 27 -10.63 -2.16 0.50
CA HIS A 27 -10.28 -3.48 1.02
C HIS A 27 -9.52 -3.38 2.36
N HIS A 28 -8.63 -2.39 2.50
CA HIS A 28 -8.02 -2.10 3.80
C HIS A 28 -8.97 -1.41 4.76
N TYR A 29 -9.88 -0.52 4.30
CA TYR A 29 -10.95 0.03 5.13
C TYR A 29 -11.66 -1.07 5.91
N LEU A 30 -12.04 -2.17 5.23
CA LEU A 30 -12.67 -3.31 5.87
C LEU A 30 -11.76 -4.01 6.89
N CYS A 31 -10.46 -4.17 6.60
CA CYS A 31 -9.50 -4.72 7.56
C CYS A 31 -9.36 -3.83 8.80
N LEU A 32 -9.35 -2.51 8.64
CA LEU A 32 -9.24 -1.56 9.75
C LEU A 32 -10.44 -1.63 10.70
N LEU A 33 -11.63 -1.99 10.21
CA LEU A 33 -12.82 -2.17 11.05
C LEU A 33 -12.68 -3.34 12.03
N GLU A 34 -11.81 -4.32 11.73
CA GLU A 34 -11.51 -5.44 12.62
C GLU A 34 -10.52 -5.07 13.74
N LEU A 35 -9.85 -3.92 13.64
CA LEU A 35 -8.93 -3.46 14.68
C LEU A 35 -9.69 -3.06 15.96
N PRO A 36 -9.07 -3.25 17.15
CA PRO A 36 -9.57 -2.66 18.39
C PRO A 36 -9.73 -1.14 18.29
N PRO A 37 -10.72 -0.52 18.97
CA PRO A 37 -10.98 0.93 18.87
C PRO A 37 -9.74 1.80 19.12
N ALA A 38 -8.87 1.41 20.05
CA ALA A 38 -7.64 2.12 20.37
C ALA A 38 -6.67 2.24 19.18
N MET A 39 -6.54 1.18 18.38
CA MET A 39 -5.64 1.13 17.22
C MET A 39 -6.31 1.67 15.96
N ARG A 40 -7.62 1.46 15.83
CA ARG A 40 -8.40 1.79 14.64
C ARG A 40 -8.29 3.27 14.27
N LYS A 41 -8.37 4.17 15.26
CA LYS A 41 -8.25 5.62 15.06
C LYS A 41 -6.92 5.99 14.41
N ALA A 42 -5.81 5.47 14.95
CA ALA A 42 -4.47 5.72 14.42
C ALA A 42 -4.28 5.11 13.03
N ALA A 43 -4.72 3.87 12.84
CA ALA A 43 -4.60 3.17 11.57
C ALA A 43 -5.34 3.87 10.42
N PHE A 44 -6.52 4.45 10.68
CA PHE A 44 -7.22 5.28 9.69
C PHE A 44 -6.45 6.55 9.33
N ALA A 45 -5.80 7.22 10.29
CA ALA A 45 -4.99 8.39 10.01
C ALA A 45 -3.75 8.05 9.16
N PHE A 46 -3.04 6.96 9.48
CA PHE A 46 -1.91 6.48 8.68
C PHE A 46 -2.32 6.10 7.26
N ARG A 47 -3.44 5.37 7.13
CA ARG A 47 -3.96 4.97 5.81
C ARG A 47 -4.48 6.16 5.02
N ALA A 48 -5.04 7.18 5.66
CA ALA A 48 -5.39 8.43 5.00
C ALA A 48 -4.13 9.15 4.45
N LEU A 49 -3.02 9.21 5.21
CA LEU A 49 -1.75 9.71 4.68
C LEU A 49 -1.28 8.90 3.45
N ASN A 50 -1.39 7.57 3.50
CA ASN A 50 -1.05 6.73 2.35
C ASN A 50 -1.95 7.04 1.15
N VAL A 51 -3.25 7.29 1.34
CA VAL A 51 -4.15 7.70 0.25
C VAL A 51 -3.75 9.05 -0.34
N GLU A 52 -3.49 10.05 0.51
CA GLU A 52 -3.07 11.39 0.08
C GLU A 52 -1.78 11.36 -0.74
N THR A 53 -0.79 10.58 -0.30
CA THR A 53 0.52 10.49 -0.95
C THR A 53 0.50 9.59 -2.18
N ALA A 54 -0.22 8.46 -2.16
CA ALA A 54 -0.34 7.58 -3.32
C ALA A 54 -1.03 8.25 -4.51
N ARG A 55 -1.99 9.15 -4.25
CA ARG A 55 -2.77 9.84 -5.30
C ARG A 55 -2.22 11.21 -5.67
N ALA A 56 -1.13 11.66 -5.04
CA ALA A 56 -0.61 13.02 -5.23
C ALA A 56 -0.28 13.33 -6.69
N MET A 57 0.31 12.35 -7.40
CA MET A 57 0.65 12.47 -8.82
C MET A 57 -0.56 12.34 -9.74
N ASP A 58 -1.54 11.50 -9.38
CA ASP A 58 -2.68 11.19 -10.24
C ASP A 58 -3.75 12.30 -10.28
N ILE A 59 -3.86 13.07 -9.21
CA ILE A 59 -4.83 14.18 -9.10
C ILE A 59 -4.29 15.46 -9.76
N ALA A 60 -2.97 15.59 -9.88
CA ALA A 60 -2.34 16.78 -10.43
C ALA A 60 -2.23 16.69 -11.96
N SER A 61 -2.69 17.74 -12.65
CA SER A 61 -2.51 17.83 -14.12
C SER A 61 -1.05 18.09 -14.52
N ASP A 62 -0.28 18.78 -13.66
CA ASP A 62 1.16 19.02 -13.83
C ASP A 62 1.93 18.14 -12.81
N PRO A 63 2.84 17.26 -13.27
CA PRO A 63 3.67 16.42 -12.39
C PRO A 63 4.43 17.21 -11.32
N ARG A 64 4.83 18.46 -11.60
CA ARG A 64 5.51 19.33 -10.63
C ARG A 64 4.62 19.67 -9.44
N ILE A 65 3.31 19.85 -9.67
CA ILE A 65 2.33 20.09 -8.61
C ILE A 65 2.16 18.85 -7.74
N GLY A 66 2.11 17.66 -8.36
CA GLY A 66 2.06 16.39 -7.64
C GLY A 66 3.28 16.19 -6.73
N LEU A 67 4.48 16.43 -7.28
CA LEU A 67 5.73 16.36 -6.51
C LEU A 67 5.76 17.39 -5.37
N MET A 68 5.31 18.63 -5.61
CA MET A 68 5.22 19.66 -4.59
C MET A 68 4.30 19.25 -3.42
N ARG A 69 3.19 18.55 -3.70
CA ARG A 69 2.31 17.99 -2.65
C ARG A 69 3.02 16.93 -1.80
N LEU A 70 3.84 16.08 -2.42
CA LEU A 70 4.61 15.06 -1.68
C LEU A 70 5.69 15.70 -0.79
N VAL A 71 6.41 16.70 -1.32
CA VAL A 71 7.40 17.46 -0.54
C VAL A 71 6.72 18.22 0.60
N TRP A 72 5.55 18.82 0.35
CA TRP A 72 4.75 19.43 1.41
C TRP A 72 4.38 18.43 2.51
N TRP A 73 4.03 17.18 2.18
CA TRP A 73 3.76 16.15 3.19
C TRP A 73 4.98 15.80 4.03
N GLN A 74 6.17 15.78 3.43
CA GLN A 74 7.42 15.57 4.17
C GLN A 74 7.65 16.69 5.20
N GLU A 75 7.47 17.95 4.79
CA GLU A 75 7.55 19.10 5.70
C GLU A 75 6.42 19.12 6.74
N ALA A 76 5.21 18.72 6.35
CA ALA A 76 4.06 18.64 7.24
C ALA A 76 4.36 17.65 8.38
N ILE A 77 4.96 16.50 8.08
CA ILE A 77 5.42 15.56 9.11
C ILE A 77 6.43 16.22 10.05
N ASP A 78 7.41 16.95 9.53
CA ASP A 78 8.36 17.68 10.37
C ASP A 78 7.67 18.70 11.30
N LYS A 79 6.68 19.44 10.78
CA LYS A 79 5.85 20.40 11.54
C LYS A 79 4.98 19.73 12.60
N MET A 80 4.35 18.59 12.30
CA MET A 80 3.52 17.84 13.26
C MET A 80 4.35 17.37 14.47
N PHE A 81 5.55 16.83 14.24
CA PHE A 81 6.45 16.42 15.33
C PHE A 81 7.05 17.60 16.11
N ALA A 82 7.02 18.80 15.54
CA ALA A 82 7.37 20.04 16.23
C ALA A 82 6.16 20.72 16.91
N ASN A 83 5.03 20.00 17.05
CA ASN A 83 3.77 20.49 17.63
C ASN A 83 3.21 21.75 16.95
N LYS A 84 3.48 21.94 15.65
CA LYS A 84 2.92 23.05 14.88
C LYS A 84 1.55 22.69 14.31
N LEU A 85 0.61 23.63 14.36
CA LEU A 85 -0.73 23.46 13.79
C LEU A 85 -0.65 23.44 12.25
N ILE A 86 -1.40 22.52 11.64
CA ILE A 86 -1.54 22.41 10.18
C ILE A 86 -3.03 22.36 9.86
N GLU A 87 -3.48 23.23 8.97
CA GLU A 87 -4.88 23.29 8.52
C GLU A 87 -5.13 22.27 7.40
N HIS A 88 -5.02 20.99 7.74
CA HIS A 88 -5.37 19.90 6.84
C HIS A 88 -5.99 18.76 7.67
N PRO A 89 -7.19 18.24 7.32
CA PRO A 89 -7.89 17.22 8.12
C PRO A 89 -7.01 16.01 8.46
N THR A 90 -6.36 15.42 7.47
CA THR A 90 -5.44 14.29 7.68
C THR A 90 -4.25 14.66 8.57
N ALA A 91 -3.68 15.86 8.44
CA ALA A 91 -2.58 16.30 9.30
C ALA A 91 -3.04 16.54 10.74
N GLN A 92 -4.24 17.08 10.96
CA GLN A 92 -4.81 17.27 12.30
C GLN A 92 -5.05 15.92 12.99
N ALA A 93 -5.60 14.94 12.27
CA ALA A 93 -5.78 13.58 12.77
C ALA A 93 -4.44 12.92 13.13
N LEU A 94 -3.42 13.06 12.27
CA LEU A 94 -2.07 12.57 12.53
C LEU A 94 -1.42 13.25 13.74
N SER A 95 -1.52 14.59 13.87
CA SER A 95 -0.99 15.31 15.03
C SER A 95 -1.60 14.82 16.35
N SER A 96 -2.92 14.59 16.38
CA SER A 96 -3.59 14.00 17.55
C SER A 96 -3.04 12.60 17.85
N VAL A 97 -2.86 11.77 16.83
CA VAL A 97 -2.31 10.42 16.99
C VAL A 97 -0.85 10.46 17.47
N ILE A 98 -0.02 11.34 16.92
CA ILE A 98 1.39 11.55 17.33
C ILE A 98 1.48 12.04 18.78
N ALA A 99 0.57 12.90 19.23
CA ALA A 99 0.54 13.39 20.61
C ALA A 99 0.14 12.29 21.61
N GLU A 100 -0.73 11.36 21.20
CA GLU A 100 -1.24 10.29 22.06
C GLU A 100 -0.36 9.04 22.09
N THR A 101 0.45 8.82 21.04
CA THR A 101 1.21 7.57 20.85
C THR A 101 2.68 7.84 20.58
N ARG A 102 3.57 6.98 21.09
CA ARG A 102 5.03 7.10 20.87
C ARG A 102 5.41 6.58 19.47
N LEU A 103 5.08 7.33 18.44
CA LEU A 103 5.34 6.95 17.05
C LEU A 103 6.74 7.31 16.59
N SER A 104 7.30 6.46 15.73
CA SER A 104 8.53 6.77 15.02
C SER A 104 8.25 7.72 13.85
N LYS A 105 8.80 8.94 13.94
CA LYS A 105 8.84 9.90 12.84
C LYS A 105 9.46 9.32 11.57
N ILE A 106 10.46 8.45 11.73
CA ILE A 106 11.23 7.85 10.63
C ILE A 106 10.30 7.04 9.72
N TRP A 107 9.35 6.30 10.27
CA TRP A 107 8.40 5.51 9.49
C TRP A 107 7.53 6.39 8.61
N LEU A 108 6.91 7.44 9.16
CA LEU A 108 6.11 8.38 8.37
C LEU A 108 6.92 9.03 7.25
N LYS A 109 8.15 9.51 7.56
CA LYS A 109 9.01 10.14 6.54
C LYS A 109 9.45 9.15 5.46
N ARG A 110 9.82 7.92 5.82
CA ARG A 110 10.24 6.86 4.89
C ARG A 110 9.17 6.58 3.84
N SER A 111 7.90 6.48 4.26
CA SER A 111 6.80 6.25 3.31
C SER A 111 6.61 7.41 2.33
N VAL A 112 6.76 8.66 2.77
CA VAL A 112 6.64 9.83 1.88
C VAL A 112 7.85 9.94 0.96
N GLU A 113 9.05 9.68 1.48
CA GLU A 113 10.29 9.70 0.71
C GLU A 113 10.29 8.65 -0.41
N ALA A 114 9.81 7.45 -0.14
CA ALA A 114 9.62 6.43 -1.18
C ALA A 114 8.71 6.91 -2.32
N ARG A 115 7.63 7.64 -2.00
CA ARG A 115 6.74 8.23 -3.02
C ARG A 115 7.39 9.39 -3.78
N ILE A 116 8.20 10.21 -3.11
CA ILE A 116 8.97 11.30 -3.74
C ILE A 116 9.97 10.71 -4.74
N ASN A 117 10.73 9.69 -4.33
CA ASN A 117 11.72 9.05 -5.19
C ASN A 117 11.04 8.40 -6.40
N ASP A 118 9.92 7.71 -6.17
CA ASP A 118 9.09 7.14 -7.21
C ASP A 118 8.56 8.17 -8.21
N ALA A 119 8.06 9.31 -7.71
CA ALA A 119 7.57 10.41 -8.54
C ALA A 119 8.66 11.15 -9.34
N ARG A 120 9.93 11.01 -8.95
CA ARG A 120 11.08 11.59 -9.64
C ARG A 120 11.65 10.70 -10.73
N ARG A 121 11.26 9.42 -10.79
CA ARG A 121 11.75 8.48 -11.81
C ARG A 121 11.35 8.95 -13.19
N GLU A 122 12.30 8.91 -14.11
CA GLU A 122 12.02 9.11 -15.52
C GLU A 122 11.43 7.82 -16.13
N VAL A 123 10.87 7.91 -17.33
CA VAL A 123 10.30 6.74 -18.03
C VAL A 123 11.37 5.67 -18.32
N THR A 124 12.63 6.09 -18.42
CA THR A 124 13.80 5.22 -18.62
C THR A 124 14.27 4.55 -17.33
N ASP A 125 13.88 5.06 -16.15
CA ASP A 125 14.32 4.57 -14.84
C ASP A 125 13.43 3.42 -14.36
N MET A 126 13.41 2.36 -15.17
CA MET A 126 12.70 1.13 -14.86
C MET A 126 13.44 0.36 -13.77
N PRO A 127 12.71 -0.26 -12.82
CA PRO A 127 13.35 -1.10 -11.80
C PRO A 127 14.08 -2.25 -12.50
N GLU A 128 15.30 -2.56 -12.08
CA GLU A 128 16.07 -3.65 -12.69
C GLU A 128 15.61 -4.99 -12.14
N THR A 129 15.42 -5.04 -10.83
CA THR A 129 15.13 -6.27 -10.09
C THR A 129 13.81 -6.21 -9.32
N ILE A 130 13.27 -7.39 -9.00
CA ILE A 130 12.10 -7.49 -8.10
C ILE A 130 12.41 -6.97 -6.69
N GLY A 131 13.68 -7.00 -6.27
CA GLY A 131 14.11 -6.54 -4.95
C GLY A 131 13.88 -5.04 -4.74
N GLU A 132 13.92 -4.24 -5.81
CA GLU A 132 13.58 -2.82 -5.75
C GLU A 132 12.09 -2.60 -5.48
N LEU A 133 11.23 -3.43 -6.05
CA LEU A 133 9.79 -3.39 -5.77
C LEU A 133 9.47 -3.90 -4.37
N GLU A 134 10.17 -4.93 -3.89
CA GLU A 134 10.10 -5.36 -2.49
C GLU A 134 10.51 -4.23 -1.54
N LYS A 135 11.57 -3.47 -1.89
CA LYS A 135 12.04 -2.32 -1.10
C LYS A 135 11.02 -1.18 -1.11
N TYR A 136 10.45 -0.85 -2.27
CA TYR A 136 9.38 0.15 -2.38
C TYR A 136 8.14 -0.25 -1.57
N ALA A 137 7.73 -1.51 -1.65
CA ALA A 137 6.59 -2.04 -0.89
C ALA A 137 6.86 -2.06 0.62
N GLU A 138 8.10 -2.33 1.03
CA GLU A 138 8.54 -2.24 2.43
C GLU A 138 8.45 -0.80 2.94
N ASP A 139 8.95 0.15 2.19
CA ASP A 139 9.02 1.54 2.61
C ASP A 139 7.64 2.22 2.61
N THR A 140 6.70 1.74 1.79
CA THR A 140 5.32 2.28 1.70
C THR A 140 4.29 1.47 2.49
N VAL A 141 4.05 0.21 2.11
CA VAL A 141 2.94 -0.61 2.63
C VAL A 141 3.28 -1.24 3.98
N SER A 142 4.48 -1.86 4.13
CA SER A 142 4.89 -2.45 5.42
C SER A 142 4.95 -1.39 6.51
N THR A 143 5.41 -0.18 6.17
CA THR A 143 5.43 0.97 7.08
C THR A 143 4.06 1.30 7.70
N MET A 144 2.95 1.15 6.97
CA MET A 144 1.61 1.35 7.53
C MET A 144 1.27 0.30 8.60
N LEU A 145 1.76 -0.92 8.44
CA LEU A 145 1.58 -2.00 9.40
C LEU A 145 2.45 -1.77 10.64
N TYR A 146 3.71 -1.37 10.48
CA TYR A 146 4.59 -1.01 11.60
C TYR A 146 4.03 0.12 12.45
N LEU A 147 3.55 1.20 11.81
CA LEU A 147 2.92 2.31 12.52
C LEU A 147 1.67 1.85 13.28
N THR A 148 0.89 0.94 12.70
CA THR A 148 -0.31 0.39 13.35
C THR A 148 0.05 -0.50 14.55
N LEU A 149 1.08 -1.35 14.44
CA LEU A 149 1.62 -2.12 15.57
C LEU A 149 2.11 -1.19 16.69
N GLN A 150 2.89 -0.15 16.35
CA GLN A 150 3.38 0.85 17.30
C GLN A 150 2.26 1.59 18.01
N ALA A 151 1.20 1.99 17.29
CA ALA A 151 0.04 2.64 17.88
C ALA A 151 -0.73 1.73 18.86
N GLY A 152 -0.67 0.40 18.65
CA GLY A 152 -1.19 -0.59 19.61
C GLY A 152 -0.25 -0.91 20.77
N GLY A 153 0.94 -0.32 20.82
CA GLY A 153 1.97 -0.64 21.83
C GLY A 153 2.59 -2.02 21.66
N ILE A 154 2.41 -2.65 20.49
CA ILE A 154 2.89 -4.02 20.22
C ILE A 154 4.37 -3.96 19.86
N LYS A 155 5.18 -4.66 20.65
CA LYS A 155 6.62 -4.80 20.45
C LYS A 155 6.96 -6.26 20.27
N SER A 156 7.04 -6.71 19.02
CA SER A 156 7.37 -8.10 18.70
C SER A 156 8.08 -8.17 17.36
N THR A 157 9.32 -8.66 17.37
CA THR A 157 10.09 -8.89 16.14
C THR A 157 9.38 -9.87 15.20
N ALA A 158 8.67 -10.86 15.73
CA ALA A 158 7.87 -11.78 14.91
C ALA A 158 6.70 -11.06 14.22
N ALA A 159 6.01 -10.16 14.92
CA ALA A 159 4.95 -9.35 14.33
C ALA A 159 5.51 -8.38 13.27
N ASP A 160 6.66 -7.76 13.52
CA ASP A 160 7.34 -6.88 12.56
C ASP A 160 7.77 -7.66 11.31
N HIS A 161 8.34 -8.86 11.45
CA HIS A 161 8.71 -9.70 10.31
C HIS A 161 7.48 -10.17 9.51
N ALA A 162 6.40 -10.54 10.18
CA ALA A 162 5.14 -10.88 9.51
C ALA A 162 4.57 -9.66 8.76
N ALA A 163 4.56 -8.49 9.39
CA ALA A 163 4.14 -7.24 8.77
C ALA A 163 5.01 -6.87 7.55
N SER A 164 6.34 -7.04 7.60
CA SER A 164 7.23 -6.84 6.45
C SER A 164 6.81 -7.69 5.26
N HIS A 165 6.61 -8.99 5.49
CA HIS A 165 6.24 -9.92 4.42
C HIS A 165 4.85 -9.63 3.86
N ILE A 166 3.87 -9.33 4.71
CA ILE A 166 2.52 -8.97 4.26
C ILE A 166 2.56 -7.67 3.47
N GLY A 167 3.27 -6.65 3.94
CA GLY A 167 3.39 -5.37 3.26
C GLY A 167 4.07 -5.48 1.90
N LYS A 168 5.16 -6.27 1.80
CA LYS A 168 5.82 -6.58 0.53
C LYS A 168 4.89 -7.30 -0.45
N ALA A 169 4.19 -8.35 0.01
CA ALA A 169 3.22 -9.06 -0.82
C ALA A 169 2.10 -8.14 -1.31
N SER A 170 1.49 -7.37 -0.40
CA SER A 170 0.44 -6.40 -0.73
C SER A 170 0.94 -5.35 -1.73
N GLY A 171 2.12 -4.78 -1.52
CA GLY A 171 2.67 -3.76 -2.39
C GLY A 171 2.94 -4.27 -3.80
N ILE A 172 3.60 -5.43 -3.94
CA ILE A 172 3.83 -6.06 -5.27
C ILE A 172 2.49 -6.31 -5.97
N LEU A 173 1.49 -6.85 -5.28
CA LEU A 173 0.19 -7.15 -5.88
C LEU A 173 -0.58 -5.89 -6.28
N LEU A 174 -0.46 -4.79 -5.51
CA LEU A 174 -1.06 -3.51 -5.87
C LEU A 174 -0.38 -2.90 -7.11
N LEU A 175 0.95 -3.03 -7.24
CA LEU A 175 1.67 -2.63 -8.44
C LEU A 175 1.24 -3.45 -9.67
N LEU A 176 1.09 -4.77 -9.52
CA LEU A 176 0.54 -5.62 -10.59
C LEU A 176 -0.86 -5.19 -11.00
N LYS A 177 -1.73 -4.93 -10.01
CA LYS A 177 -3.10 -4.46 -10.24
C LYS A 177 -3.14 -3.07 -10.90
N SER A 178 -2.14 -2.22 -10.69
CA SER A 178 -2.09 -0.88 -11.29
C SER A 178 -1.45 -0.85 -12.68
N LEU A 179 -0.87 -1.96 -13.17
CA LEU A 179 -0.27 -2.02 -14.51
C LEU A 179 -1.20 -1.51 -15.63
N PRO A 180 -2.50 -1.90 -15.71
CA PRO A 180 -3.39 -1.37 -16.74
C PRO A 180 -3.56 0.14 -16.69
N TYR A 181 -3.65 0.69 -15.47
CA TYR A 181 -3.76 2.14 -15.25
C TYR A 181 -2.51 2.87 -15.76
N HIS A 182 -1.31 2.41 -15.39
CA HIS A 182 -0.06 3.03 -15.82
C HIS A 182 0.19 2.87 -17.32
N ALA A 183 -0.12 1.70 -17.88
CA ALA A 183 -0.03 1.45 -19.32
C ALA A 183 -0.92 2.43 -20.12
N SER A 184 -2.13 2.74 -19.64
CA SER A 184 -3.02 3.68 -20.32
C SER A 184 -2.52 5.13 -20.37
N ARG A 185 -1.76 5.56 -19.35
CA ARG A 185 -1.31 6.96 -19.21
C ARG A 185 0.05 7.22 -19.83
N ASN A 186 1.00 6.32 -19.57
CA ASN A 186 2.40 6.52 -19.94
C ASN A 186 2.87 5.53 -21.01
N ARG A 187 1.99 4.65 -21.52
CA ARG A 187 2.27 3.61 -22.54
C ARG A 187 3.40 2.64 -22.18
N HIS A 188 3.80 2.57 -20.91
CA HIS A 188 4.87 1.69 -20.42
C HIS A 188 4.40 0.92 -19.19
N PHE A 189 4.92 -0.30 -19.03
CA PHE A 189 4.71 -1.14 -17.85
C PHE A 189 5.72 -0.76 -16.75
N SER A 190 5.61 0.46 -16.21
CA SER A 190 6.61 1.11 -15.34
C SER A 190 7.05 0.36 -14.07
N TYR A 191 6.38 -0.75 -13.75
CA TYR A 191 6.62 -1.57 -12.56
C TYR A 191 6.91 -3.04 -12.89
N ILE A 192 7.16 -3.40 -14.15
CA ILE A 192 7.75 -4.71 -14.48
C ILE A 192 9.27 -4.54 -14.50
N PRO A 193 10.02 -5.26 -13.64
CA PRO A 193 11.47 -5.16 -13.64
C PRO A 193 12.08 -5.56 -14.97
N THR A 194 13.14 -4.87 -15.43
CA THR A 194 13.76 -5.14 -16.74
C THR A 194 14.32 -6.56 -16.85
N ALA A 195 14.82 -7.14 -15.74
CA ALA A 195 15.26 -8.53 -15.71
C ALA A 195 14.11 -9.53 -15.93
N ILE A 196 12.93 -9.25 -15.37
CA ILE A 196 11.72 -10.07 -15.58
C ILE A 196 11.16 -9.86 -16.98
N ALA A 197 11.12 -8.61 -17.44
CA ALA A 197 10.66 -8.27 -18.78
C ALA A 197 11.52 -8.94 -19.87
N SER A 198 12.84 -8.89 -19.72
CA SER A 198 13.77 -9.56 -20.64
C SER A 198 13.61 -11.08 -20.63
N LYS A 199 13.43 -11.69 -19.45
CA LYS A 199 13.21 -13.14 -19.29
C LYS A 199 12.00 -13.63 -20.10
N HIS A 200 10.94 -12.82 -20.17
CA HIS A 200 9.68 -13.17 -20.84
C HIS A 200 9.48 -12.50 -22.19
N GLY A 201 10.57 -12.02 -22.82
CA GLY A 201 10.54 -11.48 -24.18
C GLY A 201 9.76 -10.16 -24.34
N LEU A 202 9.54 -9.42 -23.25
CA LEU A 202 8.90 -8.11 -23.27
C LEU A 202 9.85 -6.99 -23.69
N ILE A 203 11.16 -7.24 -23.68
CA ILE A 203 12.20 -6.30 -24.13
C ILE A 203 13.04 -6.99 -25.21
N VAL A 204 13.20 -6.32 -26.35
CA VAL A 204 14.07 -6.74 -27.44
C VAL A 204 15.15 -5.69 -27.66
N LYS A 205 16.40 -6.15 -27.76
CA LYS A 205 17.54 -5.31 -28.15
C LYS A 205 17.55 -5.15 -29.67
N GLN A 206 17.52 -3.91 -30.13
CA GLN A 206 17.66 -3.56 -31.54
C GLN A 206 19.13 -3.55 -31.97
N GLU A 207 19.36 -3.54 -33.29
CA GLU A 207 20.71 -3.53 -33.89
C GLU A 207 21.53 -2.28 -33.52
N ASN A 208 20.86 -1.17 -33.18
CA ASN A 208 21.48 0.06 -32.68
C ASN A 208 21.81 0.03 -31.17
N GLY A 209 21.51 -1.09 -30.48
CA GLY A 209 21.70 -1.24 -29.04
C GLY A 209 20.55 -0.70 -28.18
N GLU A 210 19.50 -0.13 -28.76
CA GLU A 210 18.34 0.36 -28.02
C GLU A 210 17.40 -0.78 -27.60
N GLU A 211 16.86 -0.69 -26.39
CA GLU A 211 15.87 -1.63 -25.87
C GLU A 211 14.45 -1.15 -26.18
N ARG A 212 13.66 -2.02 -26.81
CA ARG A 212 12.27 -1.73 -27.15
C ARG A 212 11.31 -2.69 -26.46
N TRP A 213 10.26 -2.13 -25.87
CA TRP A 213 9.15 -2.91 -25.33
C TRP A 213 8.31 -3.53 -26.44
N VAL A 214 8.00 -4.81 -26.28
CA VAL A 214 7.16 -5.59 -27.19
C VAL A 214 5.79 -5.81 -26.55
N ASP A 215 4.74 -5.63 -27.35
CA ASP A 215 3.38 -5.96 -26.95
C ASP A 215 3.16 -7.47 -27.09
N SER A 216 3.44 -8.19 -26.00
CA SER A 216 3.17 -9.63 -25.88
C SER A 216 2.28 -9.88 -24.68
N ARG A 217 1.02 -10.23 -24.94
CA ARG A 217 0.06 -10.56 -23.87
C ARG A 217 0.51 -11.80 -23.08
N GLU A 218 1.05 -12.80 -23.76
CA GLU A 218 1.57 -14.02 -23.13
C GLU A 218 2.78 -13.71 -22.24
N GLY A 219 3.79 -13.02 -22.78
CA GLY A 219 4.98 -12.63 -22.01
C GLY A 219 4.63 -11.72 -20.83
N LEU A 220 3.59 -10.91 -20.95
CA LEU A 220 3.08 -10.10 -19.85
C LEU A 220 2.43 -10.97 -18.77
N CYS A 221 1.60 -11.94 -19.14
CA CYS A 221 0.99 -12.87 -18.17
C CYS A 221 2.08 -13.67 -17.43
N ASP A 222 3.13 -14.11 -18.12
CA ASP A 222 4.26 -14.83 -17.51
C ASP A 222 5.09 -13.93 -16.57
N ALA A 223 5.31 -12.66 -16.95
CA ALA A 223 5.96 -11.68 -16.08
C ALA A 223 5.13 -11.40 -14.81
N VAL A 224 3.81 -11.24 -14.97
CA VAL A 224 2.87 -11.07 -13.85
C VAL A 224 2.87 -12.32 -12.96
N TYR A 225 2.91 -13.52 -13.54
CA TYR A 225 2.99 -14.78 -12.81
C TYR A 225 4.25 -14.86 -11.94
N ASP A 226 5.42 -14.50 -12.48
CA ASP A 226 6.68 -14.49 -11.74
C ASP A 226 6.62 -13.52 -10.54
N MET A 227 6.14 -12.30 -10.77
CA MET A 227 5.99 -11.29 -9.72
C MET A 227 4.96 -11.73 -8.66
N ALA A 228 3.83 -12.30 -9.08
CA ALA A 228 2.80 -12.83 -8.19
C ALA A 228 3.33 -14.01 -7.36
N SER A 229 4.23 -14.82 -7.92
CA SER A 229 4.90 -15.91 -7.22
C SER A 229 5.78 -15.40 -6.08
N VAL A 230 6.50 -14.29 -6.28
CA VAL A 230 7.27 -13.61 -5.21
C VAL A 230 6.34 -13.09 -4.11
N ALA A 231 5.24 -12.44 -4.48
CA ALA A 231 4.25 -11.97 -3.50
C ALA A 231 3.64 -13.14 -2.70
N ASN A 232 3.34 -14.27 -3.35
CA ASN A 232 2.85 -15.47 -2.68
C ASN A 232 3.89 -16.06 -1.71
N ALA A 233 5.16 -16.11 -2.11
CA ALA A 233 6.24 -16.57 -1.24
C ALA A 233 6.36 -15.71 0.03
N HIS A 234 6.14 -14.40 -0.06
CA HIS A 234 6.06 -13.54 1.10
C HIS A 234 4.87 -13.85 2.01
N LEU A 235 3.65 -14.04 1.46
CA LEU A 235 2.51 -14.44 2.28
C LEU A 235 2.74 -15.77 3.01
N GLU A 236 3.33 -16.75 2.34
CA GLU A 236 3.68 -18.03 2.95
C GLU A 236 4.71 -17.87 4.08
N LYS A 237 5.74 -17.03 3.88
CA LYS A 237 6.68 -16.68 4.96
C LYS A 237 5.98 -16.02 6.15
N ALA A 238 5.08 -15.07 5.89
CA ALA A 238 4.30 -14.42 6.95
C ALA A 238 3.46 -15.44 7.75
N ARG A 239 2.81 -16.40 7.07
CA ARG A 239 2.00 -17.45 7.70
C ARG A 239 2.83 -18.41 8.54
N LYS A 240 4.04 -18.75 8.10
CA LYS A 240 4.98 -19.58 8.89
C LYS A 240 5.36 -18.92 10.22
N LEU A 241 5.32 -17.60 10.31
CA LEU A 241 5.58 -16.86 11.54
C LEU A 241 4.38 -16.82 12.50
N ALA A 242 3.17 -17.24 12.07
CA ALA A 242 1.94 -17.02 12.82
C ALA A 242 1.95 -17.62 14.24
N ALA A 243 2.66 -18.73 14.46
CA ALA A 243 2.80 -19.33 15.78
C ALA A 243 3.59 -18.46 16.78
N SER A 244 4.48 -17.60 16.28
CA SER A 244 5.34 -16.72 17.08
C SER A 244 4.78 -15.30 17.21
N VAL A 245 3.67 -15.00 16.51
CA VAL A 245 3.05 -13.67 16.52
C VAL A 245 2.09 -13.55 17.72
N PRO A 246 2.19 -12.48 18.54
CA PRO A 246 1.25 -12.24 19.62
C PRO A 246 -0.19 -12.08 19.13
N ALA A 247 -1.17 -12.55 19.91
CA ALA A 247 -2.57 -12.57 19.51
C ALA A 247 -3.13 -11.18 19.22
N GLU A 248 -2.67 -10.17 19.96
CA GLU A 248 -3.00 -8.76 19.80
C GLU A 248 -2.52 -8.15 18.48
N ALA A 249 -1.51 -8.74 17.83
CA ALA A 249 -0.99 -8.28 16.55
C ALA A 249 -1.78 -8.81 15.35
N LEU A 250 -2.49 -9.93 15.51
CA LEU A 250 -3.19 -10.62 14.42
C LEU A 250 -4.18 -9.71 13.66
N PRO A 251 -4.98 -8.85 14.30
CA PRO A 251 -5.85 -7.92 13.58
C PRO A 251 -5.11 -6.95 12.66
N VAL A 252 -3.86 -6.57 13.00
CA VAL A 252 -3.03 -5.69 12.16
C VAL A 252 -2.55 -6.40 10.90
N LEU A 253 -2.43 -7.73 10.96
CA LEU A 253 -1.90 -8.56 9.88
C LEU A 253 -3.00 -9.03 8.91
N LEU A 254 -4.28 -8.75 9.19
CA LEU A 254 -5.40 -9.06 8.31
C LEU A 254 -5.29 -8.56 6.85
N PRO A 255 -4.50 -7.54 6.50
CA PRO A 255 -4.18 -7.21 5.11
C PRO A 255 -3.58 -8.38 4.28
N ALA A 256 -3.15 -9.48 4.90
CA ALA A 256 -2.86 -10.72 4.18
C ALA A 256 -4.08 -11.32 3.45
N VAL A 257 -5.31 -11.08 3.95
CA VAL A 257 -6.56 -11.55 3.33
C VAL A 257 -6.79 -10.91 1.95
N PRO A 258 -6.81 -9.57 1.79
CA PRO A 258 -6.94 -8.96 0.46
C PRO A 258 -5.78 -9.34 -0.46
N SER A 259 -4.55 -9.49 0.04
CA SER A 259 -3.43 -10.00 -0.76
C SER A 259 -3.70 -11.39 -1.32
N GLN A 260 -4.19 -12.31 -0.49
CA GLN A 260 -4.57 -13.65 -0.95
C GLN A 260 -5.74 -13.60 -1.94
N VAL A 261 -6.73 -12.75 -1.71
CA VAL A 261 -7.86 -12.58 -2.65
C VAL A 261 -7.36 -12.10 -4.01
N LEU A 262 -6.47 -11.11 -4.05
CA LEU A 262 -5.94 -10.60 -5.31
C LEU A 262 -5.08 -11.65 -6.04
N LEU A 263 -4.26 -12.43 -5.32
CA LEU A 263 -3.56 -13.58 -5.88
C LEU A 263 -4.50 -14.63 -6.47
N ASP A 264 -5.56 -14.98 -5.72
CA ASP A 264 -6.58 -15.94 -6.18
C ASP A 264 -7.29 -15.43 -7.44
N SER A 265 -7.60 -14.13 -7.50
CA SER A 265 -8.23 -13.48 -8.65
C SER A 265 -7.30 -13.44 -9.86
N LEU A 266 -6.03 -13.08 -9.69
CA LEU A 266 -5.02 -13.12 -10.77
C LEU A 266 -4.89 -14.53 -11.34
N ARG A 267 -4.77 -15.55 -10.47
CA ARG A 267 -4.70 -16.95 -10.91
C ARG A 267 -5.91 -17.39 -11.72
N LYS A 268 -7.13 -16.98 -11.35
CA LYS A 268 -8.37 -17.32 -12.07
C LYS A 268 -8.44 -16.74 -13.48
N VAL A 269 -7.76 -15.62 -13.71
CA VAL A 269 -7.67 -14.96 -15.02
C VAL A 269 -6.35 -15.25 -15.71
N GLN A 270 -5.63 -16.30 -15.29
CA GLN A 270 -4.34 -16.71 -15.86
C GLN A 270 -3.32 -15.56 -15.88
N PHE A 271 -3.31 -14.76 -14.82
CA PHE A 271 -2.39 -13.63 -14.61
C PHE A 271 -2.54 -12.49 -15.62
N ASP A 272 -3.64 -12.46 -16.37
CA ASP A 272 -3.98 -11.34 -17.22
C ASP A 272 -4.50 -10.15 -16.41
N VAL A 273 -3.65 -9.14 -16.24
CA VAL A 273 -3.98 -7.91 -15.48
C VAL A 273 -5.02 -7.03 -16.16
N PHE A 274 -5.27 -7.21 -17.46
CA PHE A 274 -6.27 -6.45 -18.21
C PHE A 274 -7.66 -7.10 -18.18
N ASP A 275 -7.81 -8.27 -17.58
CA ASP A 275 -9.10 -8.94 -17.48
C ASP A 275 -10.08 -8.10 -16.64
N PRO A 276 -11.26 -7.73 -17.19
CA PRO A 276 -12.20 -6.85 -16.52
C PRO A 276 -12.73 -7.44 -15.21
N ARG A 277 -12.68 -8.78 -15.03
CA ARG A 277 -13.10 -9.44 -13.80
C ARG A 277 -12.28 -8.99 -12.59
N LEU A 278 -11.03 -8.53 -12.77
CA LEU A 278 -10.19 -8.00 -11.69
C LEU A 278 -10.69 -6.66 -11.12
N THR A 279 -11.48 -5.92 -11.90
CA THR A 279 -12.06 -4.63 -11.46
C THR A 279 -13.40 -4.80 -10.76
N GLY A 280 -14.03 -5.98 -10.87
CA GLY A 280 -15.31 -6.28 -10.26
C GLY A 280 -15.23 -6.43 -8.73
N GLY A 281 -16.23 -5.88 -8.03
CA GLY A 281 -16.42 -6.07 -6.60
C GLY A 281 -15.21 -5.63 -5.76
N VAL A 282 -14.72 -6.50 -4.88
CA VAL A 282 -13.55 -6.26 -4.04
C VAL A 282 -12.42 -7.17 -4.51
N LEU A 283 -11.49 -6.62 -5.29
CA LEU A 283 -10.33 -7.34 -5.82
C LEU A 283 -10.73 -8.57 -6.67
N GLY A 284 -11.79 -8.45 -7.47
CA GLY A 284 -12.25 -9.49 -8.39
C GLY A 284 -13.22 -10.52 -7.81
N ILE A 285 -13.72 -10.32 -6.59
CA ILE A 285 -14.76 -11.16 -5.99
C ILE A 285 -15.96 -10.33 -5.50
N PRO A 286 -17.16 -10.92 -5.39
CA PRO A 286 -18.32 -10.21 -4.87
C PRO A 286 -18.10 -9.73 -3.42
N PRO A 287 -18.57 -8.53 -3.04
CA PRO A 287 -18.32 -7.96 -1.72
C PRO A 287 -18.71 -8.88 -0.56
N LEU A 288 -19.85 -9.57 -0.66
CA LEU A 288 -20.32 -10.51 0.38
C LEU A 288 -19.29 -11.61 0.66
N TRP A 289 -18.70 -12.21 -0.38
CA TRP A 289 -17.67 -13.24 -0.23
C TRP A 289 -16.41 -12.69 0.41
N TYR A 290 -16.00 -11.46 0.06
CA TYR A 290 -14.87 -10.81 0.70
C TYR A 290 -15.13 -10.59 2.20
N HIS A 291 -16.31 -10.05 2.56
CA HIS A 291 -16.71 -9.85 3.96
C HIS A 291 -16.70 -11.16 4.75
N LEU A 292 -17.28 -12.24 4.20
CA LEU A 292 -17.29 -13.55 4.84
C LEU A 292 -15.86 -14.08 5.05
N LYS A 293 -14.99 -14.00 4.03
CA LYS A 293 -13.59 -14.44 4.13
C LYS A 293 -12.83 -13.65 5.20
N LEU A 294 -12.99 -12.32 5.22
CA LEU A 294 -12.33 -11.46 6.20
C LEU A 294 -12.82 -11.76 7.63
N LYS A 295 -14.15 -11.82 7.84
CA LYS A 295 -14.75 -12.12 9.15
C LYS A 295 -14.38 -13.51 9.64
N TRP A 296 -14.37 -14.50 8.76
CA TRP A 296 -13.96 -15.86 9.09
C TRP A 296 -12.49 -15.93 9.53
N THR A 297 -11.59 -15.27 8.79
CA THR A 297 -10.17 -15.23 9.11
C THR A 297 -9.90 -14.47 10.42
N SER A 298 -10.56 -13.33 10.62
CA SER A 298 -10.55 -12.56 11.87
C SER A 298 -11.02 -13.40 13.06
N TRP A 299 -12.16 -14.09 12.93
CA TRP A 299 -12.72 -14.96 13.97
C TRP A 299 -11.78 -16.13 14.32
N ARG A 300 -11.13 -16.73 13.32
CA ARG A 300 -10.15 -17.81 13.53
C ARG A 300 -8.81 -17.33 14.08
N ARG A 301 -8.62 -16.02 14.28
CA ARG A 301 -7.35 -15.42 14.70
C ARG A 301 -6.20 -15.85 13.78
N LYS A 302 -6.41 -15.71 12.47
CA LYS A 302 -5.41 -15.98 11.43
C LYS A 302 -5.26 -14.75 10.53
N TYR A 303 -4.23 -14.75 9.69
CA TYR A 303 -4.02 -13.81 8.60
C TYR A 303 -3.50 -14.55 7.36
#